data_AF-A0A2H4TWT7-F1
#
_entry.id   AF-A0A2H4TWT7-F1
#
_cell.length_a   1.000
_cell.length_b   1.000
_cell.length_c   1.000
_cell.angle_alpha   90.00
_cell.angle_beta   90.00
_cell.angle_gamma   90.00
#
_symmetry.space_group_name_H-M   'P 1'
#
loop_
_entity.id
_entity.type
_entity.pdbx_description
1 polymer ?
#
loop_
_entity_poly.entity_id
_entity_poly.type
_entity_poly.pdbx_seq_one_letter_code
_entity_poly.pdbx_strand_id
1 'polypeptide(L)'
;MQPNDTRDDVQSIAAQIYEGLSFGVGDAVIGVNPVTDDVENLSRVLDTIYGVIDKFNIPTQGCVLAHVTTQIEAIRRGAPGGLIFQSICGSEKGLKEFGVELAMLDEARAVGAEFNRIAGENCLYFETGQGSALSAGANFGADQVTMEARNYGLARHYDPFIVNTVVGFIGPEYLYNDRQIIRAGLEDHFMGKLSGISMGCDCCYTNHADADQNLNENLMILLATAGCNYIMGMPLGDDIMLNYQTTAFHDTATVRQLLNLRPSPEFERWLESMGIMANGRLTKRAGDPSLFF
;
A
#
# COMPACT_ATOMS: atom_id res chain seq x y z
N MET A 1 0.30 1.94 5.67
CA MET A 1 -0.88 2.43 6.40
C MET A 1 -1.83 3.02 5.39
N GLN A 2 -3.13 2.72 5.49
CA GLN A 2 -4.13 3.18 4.53
C GLN A 2 -5.28 3.93 5.21
N PRO A 3 -5.13 5.22 5.57
CA PRO A 3 -6.13 5.95 6.32
C PRO A 3 -7.21 6.54 5.38
N ASN A 4 -8.00 5.69 4.73
CA ASN A 4 -9.03 6.11 3.77
C ASN A 4 -10.25 6.72 4.45
N ASP A 5 -10.95 7.62 3.76
CA ASP A 5 -12.20 8.20 4.23
C ASP A 5 -13.23 8.32 3.11
N THR A 6 -14.51 8.12 3.44
CA THR A 6 -15.65 8.20 2.50
C THR A 6 -15.82 9.53 1.76
N ARG A 7 -15.17 10.61 2.22
CA ARG A 7 -15.30 11.97 1.69
C ARG A 7 -13.95 12.71 1.68
N ASP A 8 -12.84 11.98 1.80
CA ASP A 8 -11.51 12.56 2.01
C ASP A 8 -11.50 13.56 3.20
N ASP A 9 -12.22 13.25 4.28
CA ASP A 9 -12.24 14.08 5.49
C ASP A 9 -10.88 14.02 6.20
N VAL A 10 -10.18 15.16 6.25
CA VAL A 10 -8.82 15.24 6.80
C VAL A 10 -8.75 14.98 8.31
N GLN A 11 -9.85 15.15 9.04
CA GLN A 11 -9.88 14.81 10.47
C GLN A 11 -9.97 13.29 10.66
N SER A 12 -10.80 12.62 9.85
CA SER A 12 -10.89 11.15 9.78
C SER A 12 -9.55 10.53 9.38
N ILE A 13 -8.93 11.05 8.31
CA ILE A 13 -7.60 10.62 7.84
C ILE A 13 -6.56 10.79 8.95
N ALA A 14 -6.48 11.97 9.57
CA ALA A 14 -5.53 12.23 10.64
C ALA A 14 -5.76 11.33 11.87
N ALA A 15 -7.01 11.07 12.26
CA ALA A 15 -7.34 10.17 13.36
C ALA A 15 -6.80 8.75 13.12
N GLN A 16 -7.02 8.22 11.92
CA GLN A 16 -6.50 6.91 11.52
C GLN A 16 -4.96 6.90 11.44
N ILE A 17 -4.33 8.01 11.03
CA ILE A 17 -2.87 8.16 11.06
C ILE A 17 -2.33 8.02 12.49
N TYR A 18 -2.89 8.76 13.44
CA TYR A 18 -2.45 8.69 14.83
C TYR A 18 -2.65 7.29 15.42
N GLU A 19 -3.77 6.64 15.13
CA GLU A 19 -4.01 5.28 15.59
C GLU A 19 -2.97 4.31 15.00
N GLY A 20 -2.77 4.31 13.67
CA GLY A 20 -1.81 3.40 13.03
C GLY A 20 -0.37 3.61 13.50
N LEU A 21 0.07 4.86 13.68
CA LEU A 21 1.40 5.18 14.21
C LEU A 21 1.57 4.66 15.65
N SER A 22 0.50 4.69 16.46
CA SER A 22 0.53 4.16 17.84
C SER A 22 0.75 2.64 17.89
N PHE A 23 0.48 1.91 16.80
CA PHE A 23 0.79 0.48 16.62
C PHE A 23 2.10 0.24 15.86
N GLY A 24 2.82 1.30 15.49
CA GLY A 24 4.05 1.23 14.71
C GLY A 24 3.82 0.91 13.22
N VAL A 25 2.64 1.21 12.68
CA VAL A 25 2.36 1.05 11.24
C VAL A 25 2.67 2.37 10.53
N GLY A 26 3.27 2.29 9.34
CA GLY A 26 3.54 3.48 8.51
C GLY A 26 4.96 3.59 7.97
N ASP A 27 5.83 2.62 8.23
CA ASP A 27 7.22 2.59 7.74
C ASP A 27 7.36 2.34 6.23
N ALA A 28 6.37 1.68 5.60
CA ALA A 28 6.33 1.48 4.15
C ALA A 28 5.80 2.72 3.41
N VAL A 29 4.64 3.26 3.83
CA VAL A 29 4.02 4.47 3.31
C VAL A 29 2.80 4.82 4.18
N ILE A 30 2.48 6.11 4.29
CA ILE A 30 1.15 6.60 4.69
C ILE A 30 0.41 6.98 3.41
N GLY A 31 -0.39 6.06 2.88
CA GLY A 31 -1.01 6.15 1.56
C GLY A 31 -2.54 6.24 1.64
N VAL A 32 -3.16 7.22 1.00
CA VAL A 32 -4.63 7.37 0.97
C VAL A 32 -5.15 7.12 -0.43
N ASN A 33 -6.16 6.27 -0.58
CA ASN A 33 -6.96 6.19 -1.80
C ASN A 33 -7.98 7.34 -1.77
N PRO A 34 -7.86 8.35 -2.65
CA PRO A 34 -8.76 9.49 -2.62
C PRO A 34 -10.12 9.13 -3.24
N VAL A 35 -11.20 9.70 -2.70
CA VAL A 35 -12.52 9.64 -3.31
C VAL A 35 -12.62 10.58 -4.52
N THR A 36 -12.01 11.76 -4.41
CA THR A 36 -12.01 12.76 -5.48
C THR A 36 -10.63 12.89 -6.12
N ASP A 37 -10.54 12.56 -7.42
CA ASP A 37 -9.31 12.67 -8.22
C ASP A 37 -9.17 14.08 -8.82
N ASP A 38 -8.84 15.06 -7.97
CA ASP A 38 -8.49 16.42 -8.39
C ASP A 38 -7.31 16.98 -7.59
N VAL A 39 -6.59 17.93 -8.22
CA VAL A 39 -5.33 18.46 -7.71
C VAL A 39 -5.48 19.16 -6.35
N GLU A 40 -6.58 19.87 -6.10
CA GLU A 40 -6.79 20.58 -4.83
C GLU A 40 -7.03 19.59 -3.69
N ASN A 41 -7.85 18.58 -3.96
CA ASN A 41 -8.10 17.50 -3.00
C ASN A 41 -6.83 16.71 -2.67
N LEU A 42 -6.07 16.29 -3.69
CA LEU A 42 -4.81 15.58 -3.50
C LEU A 42 -3.82 16.39 -2.67
N SER A 43 -3.71 17.70 -2.96
CA SER A 43 -2.84 18.61 -2.20
C SER A 43 -3.26 18.69 -0.74
N ARG A 44 -4.56 18.84 -0.47
CA ARG A 44 -5.11 18.89 0.90
C ARG A 44 -4.85 17.60 1.69
N VAL A 45 -4.99 16.44 1.06
CA VAL A 45 -4.71 15.14 1.69
C VAL A 45 -3.21 14.96 1.94
N LEU A 46 -2.36 15.30 0.94
CA LEU A 46 -0.91 15.27 1.10
C LEU A 46 -0.43 16.21 2.21
N ASP A 47 -0.94 17.44 2.27
CA ASP A 47 -0.64 18.40 3.33
C ASP A 47 -1.05 17.88 4.71
N THR A 48 -2.15 17.13 4.80
CA THR A 48 -2.59 16.51 6.05
C THR A 48 -1.62 15.40 6.49
N ILE A 49 -1.20 14.53 5.56
CA ILE A 49 -0.20 13.48 5.84
C ILE A 49 1.12 14.12 6.27
N TYR A 50 1.62 15.08 5.49
CA TYR A 50 2.91 15.73 5.77
C TYR A 50 2.86 16.63 7.00
N GLY A 51 1.72 17.20 7.34
CA GLY A 51 1.53 17.92 8.61
C GLY A 51 1.84 17.03 9.82
N VAL A 52 1.46 15.75 9.78
CA VAL A 52 1.79 14.78 10.83
C VAL A 52 3.26 14.35 10.74
N ILE A 53 3.74 14.01 9.54
CA ILE A 53 5.15 13.61 9.30
C ILE A 53 6.11 14.68 9.82
N ASP A 54 5.87 15.95 9.47
CA ASP A 54 6.75 17.07 9.80
C ASP A 54 6.66 17.44 11.29
N LYS A 55 5.46 17.40 11.87
CA LYS A 55 5.26 17.68 13.31
C LYS A 55 6.05 16.73 14.21
N PHE A 56 6.11 15.45 13.84
CA PHE A 56 6.78 14.43 14.65
C PHE A 56 8.12 13.96 14.08
N ASN A 57 8.63 14.59 13.02
CA ASN A 57 9.86 14.21 12.32
C ASN A 57 9.90 12.71 11.97
N ILE A 58 8.81 12.20 11.42
CA ILE A 58 8.62 10.78 11.15
C ILE A 58 9.45 10.37 9.92
N PRO A 59 10.33 9.36 10.01
CA PRO A 59 11.09 8.88 8.85
C PRO A 59 10.21 7.96 8.01
N THR A 60 9.34 8.56 7.21
CA THR A 60 8.44 7.89 6.26
C THR A 60 8.07 8.84 5.11
N GLN A 61 7.19 8.39 4.23
CA GLN A 61 6.75 9.05 3.02
C GLN A 61 5.23 8.99 2.90
N GLY A 62 4.64 10.07 2.38
CA GLY A 62 3.23 10.14 2.04
C GLY A 62 2.94 9.71 0.59
N CYS A 63 1.72 9.29 0.34
CA CYS A 63 1.21 9.01 -1.01
C CYS A 63 -0.31 9.24 -1.07
N VAL A 64 -0.83 9.67 -2.21
CA VAL A 64 -2.27 9.68 -2.49
C VAL A 64 -2.50 8.94 -3.80
N LEU A 65 -3.19 7.81 -3.73
CA LEU A 65 -3.29 6.76 -4.75
C LEU A 65 -4.33 7.12 -5.85
N ALA A 66 -4.26 8.34 -6.37
CA ALA A 66 -5.06 8.80 -7.51
C ALA A 66 -4.42 8.38 -8.85
N HIS A 67 -4.99 8.79 -9.99
CA HIS A 67 -4.31 8.58 -11.28
C HIS A 67 -2.95 9.33 -11.30
N VAL A 68 -1.92 8.69 -11.87
CA VAL A 68 -0.53 9.20 -11.88
C VAL A 68 -0.41 10.63 -12.42
N THR A 69 -1.24 10.99 -13.41
CA THR A 69 -1.23 12.34 -14.00
C THR A 69 -1.68 13.42 -13.03
N THR A 70 -2.68 13.15 -12.20
CA THR A 70 -3.18 14.12 -11.20
C THR A 70 -2.16 14.29 -10.08
N GLN A 71 -1.50 13.20 -9.67
CA GLN A 71 -0.39 13.24 -8.71
C GLN A 71 0.78 14.08 -9.24
N ILE A 72 1.22 13.83 -10.49
CA ILE A 72 2.27 14.62 -11.14
C ILE A 72 1.92 16.11 -11.13
N GLU A 73 0.69 16.46 -11.51
CA GLU A 73 0.26 17.84 -11.57
C GLU A 73 0.20 18.49 -10.18
N ALA A 74 -0.30 17.78 -9.16
CA ALA A 74 -0.31 18.28 -7.79
C ALA A 74 1.11 18.55 -7.27
N ILE A 75 2.04 17.63 -7.50
CA ILE A 75 3.44 17.76 -7.09
C ILE A 75 4.11 18.94 -7.82
N ARG A 76 3.90 19.08 -9.14
CA ARG A 76 4.40 20.23 -9.91
C ARG A 76 3.87 21.57 -9.42
N ARG A 77 2.66 21.59 -8.84
CA ARG A 77 2.05 22.77 -8.21
C ARG A 77 2.50 23.00 -6.76
N GLY A 78 3.35 22.15 -6.22
CA GLY A 78 3.98 22.31 -4.91
C GLY A 78 3.38 21.47 -3.79
N ALA A 79 2.45 20.55 -4.08
CA ALA A 79 2.04 19.56 -3.09
C ALA A 79 3.25 18.69 -2.68
N PRO A 80 3.37 18.28 -1.40
CA PRO A 80 4.55 17.57 -0.94
C PRO A 80 4.61 16.14 -1.52
N GLY A 81 5.54 15.91 -2.45
CA GLY A 81 5.74 14.62 -3.11
C GLY A 81 6.48 13.62 -2.22
N GLY A 82 5.91 12.42 -2.03
CA GLY A 82 6.56 11.28 -1.37
C GLY A 82 6.76 10.11 -2.34
N LEU A 83 5.83 9.16 -2.34
CA LEU A 83 5.74 8.16 -3.42
C LEU A 83 4.72 8.60 -4.48
N ILE A 84 4.99 8.26 -5.74
CA ILE A 84 4.04 8.44 -6.85
C ILE A 84 3.48 7.07 -7.22
N PHE A 85 2.17 6.94 -7.11
CA PHE A 85 1.43 5.69 -7.28
C PHE A 85 0.91 5.49 -8.70
N GLN A 86 0.78 4.24 -9.14
CA GLN A 86 -0.12 3.86 -10.23
C GLN A 86 -0.53 2.39 -10.18
N SER A 87 -1.80 2.07 -10.39
CA SER A 87 -2.22 0.70 -10.71
C SER A 87 -1.75 0.31 -12.12
N ILE A 88 -1.14 -0.87 -12.26
CA ILE A 88 -0.60 -1.36 -13.54
C ILE A 88 -1.27 -2.66 -13.99
N CYS A 89 -1.20 -2.95 -15.30
CA CYS A 89 -1.74 -4.16 -15.88
C CYS A 89 -0.75 -4.79 -16.89
N GLY A 90 -0.72 -6.12 -16.96
CA GLY A 90 0.31 -6.89 -17.66
C GLY A 90 0.23 -6.83 -19.19
N SER A 91 -0.63 -6.01 -19.78
CA SER A 91 -0.73 -5.82 -21.22
C SER A 91 -0.99 -4.35 -21.56
N GLU A 92 -0.55 -3.93 -22.75
CA GLU A 92 -0.79 -2.57 -23.22
C GLU A 92 -2.29 -2.23 -23.28
N LYS A 93 -3.14 -3.18 -23.70
CA LYS A 93 -4.60 -3.00 -23.66
C LYS A 93 -5.10 -2.77 -22.23
N GLY A 94 -4.58 -3.50 -21.25
CA GLY A 94 -4.95 -3.31 -19.85
C GLY A 94 -4.48 -1.95 -19.30
N LEU A 95 -3.28 -1.50 -19.66
CA LEU A 95 -2.82 -0.15 -19.31
C LEU A 95 -3.73 0.93 -19.91
N LYS A 96 -4.18 0.77 -21.15
CA LYS A 96 -5.14 1.69 -21.79
C LYS A 96 -6.50 1.72 -21.08
N GLU A 97 -6.96 0.59 -20.55
CA GLU A 97 -8.18 0.55 -19.72
C GLU A 97 -8.04 1.42 -18.47
N PHE A 98 -6.83 1.45 -17.88
CA PHE A 98 -6.51 2.30 -16.73
C PHE A 98 -6.15 3.74 -17.12
N GLY A 99 -6.16 4.09 -18.41
CA GLY A 99 -5.74 5.42 -18.88
C GLY A 99 -4.23 5.67 -18.82
N VAL A 100 -3.42 4.61 -18.76
CA VAL A 100 -1.96 4.68 -18.54
C VAL A 100 -1.18 4.45 -19.82
N GLU A 101 -0.22 5.33 -20.08
CA GLU A 101 0.86 5.12 -21.05
C GLU A 101 2.21 4.99 -20.32
N LEU A 102 3.15 4.22 -20.89
CA LEU A 102 4.48 4.06 -20.30
C LEU A 102 5.22 5.39 -20.12
N ALA A 103 4.99 6.35 -21.02
CA ALA A 103 5.55 7.70 -20.94
C ALA A 103 5.11 8.44 -19.67
N MET A 104 3.92 8.16 -19.13
CA MET A 104 3.46 8.74 -17.87
C MET A 104 4.26 8.21 -16.67
N LEU A 105 4.70 6.94 -16.72
CA LEU A 105 5.54 6.35 -15.69
C LEU A 105 6.99 6.86 -15.77
N ASP A 106 7.49 7.10 -16.99
CA ASP A 106 8.76 7.78 -17.20
C ASP A 106 8.72 9.21 -16.65
N GLU A 107 7.63 9.94 -16.91
CA GLU A 107 7.39 11.28 -16.38
C GLU A 107 7.28 11.27 -14.85
N ALA A 108 6.54 10.32 -14.26
CA ALA A 108 6.42 10.15 -12.82
C ALA A 108 7.79 9.98 -12.16
N ARG A 109 8.67 9.15 -12.74
CA ARG A 109 10.03 8.96 -12.23
C ARG A 109 10.86 10.25 -12.31
N ALA A 110 10.75 10.99 -13.41
CA ALA A 110 11.46 12.26 -13.58
C ALA A 110 10.97 13.32 -12.58
N VAL A 111 9.66 13.44 -12.40
CA VAL A 111 9.03 14.33 -11.41
C VAL A 111 9.44 13.92 -10.00
N GLY A 112 9.44 12.63 -9.70
CA GLY A 112 9.89 12.13 -8.41
C GLY A 112 11.33 12.51 -8.08
N ALA A 113 12.24 12.40 -9.05
CA ALA A 113 13.64 12.80 -8.88
C ALA A 113 13.83 14.32 -8.70
N GLU A 114 12.97 15.14 -9.29
CA GLU A 114 13.06 16.61 -9.22
C GLU A 114 12.40 17.18 -7.95
N PHE A 115 11.26 16.62 -7.53
CA PHE A 115 10.38 17.25 -6.55
C PHE A 115 10.16 16.46 -5.26
N ASN A 116 10.33 15.13 -5.25
CA ASN A 116 9.91 14.34 -4.08
C ASN A 116 10.90 14.46 -2.90
N ARG A 117 10.33 14.42 -1.70
CA ARG A 117 11.03 14.48 -0.41
C ARG A 117 11.56 13.11 0.00
N ILE A 118 12.28 12.44 -0.88
CA ILE A 118 12.83 11.09 -0.66
C ILE A 118 14.35 11.15 -0.57
N ALA A 119 14.92 10.53 0.45
CA ALA A 119 16.37 10.48 0.65
C ALA A 119 17.05 9.34 -0.14
N GLY A 120 16.31 8.29 -0.47
CA GLY A 120 16.78 7.18 -1.30
C GLY A 120 16.51 7.39 -2.79
N GLU A 121 16.78 6.35 -3.59
CA GLU A 121 16.68 6.43 -5.06
C GLU A 121 15.29 6.00 -5.60
N ASN A 122 14.50 5.29 -4.80
CA ASN A 122 13.24 4.68 -5.24
C ASN A 122 12.05 5.49 -4.71
N CYS A 123 11.18 5.99 -5.62
CA CYS A 123 10.05 6.85 -5.24
C CYS A 123 8.72 6.48 -5.94
N LEU A 124 8.67 5.39 -6.69
CA LEU A 124 7.43 4.90 -7.30
C LEU A 124 6.78 3.81 -6.46
N TYR A 125 5.46 3.73 -6.57
CA TYR A 125 4.63 2.71 -5.95
C TYR A 125 3.67 2.14 -7.01
N PHE A 126 3.65 0.82 -7.18
CA PHE A 126 2.65 0.17 -8.04
C PHE A 126 1.78 -0.82 -7.28
N GLU A 127 0.52 -0.90 -7.69
CA GLU A 127 -0.38 -1.99 -7.29
C GLU A 127 -0.77 -2.87 -8.48
N THR A 128 -0.91 -4.15 -8.17
CA THR A 128 -1.19 -5.23 -9.11
C THR A 128 -2.28 -6.14 -8.53
N GLY A 129 -2.66 -7.20 -9.24
CA GLY A 129 -3.62 -8.17 -8.72
C GLY A 129 -4.12 -9.11 -9.81
N GLN A 130 -4.15 -10.40 -9.48
CA GLN A 130 -4.72 -11.41 -10.35
C GLN A 130 -6.18 -11.08 -10.68
N GLY A 131 -6.53 -11.17 -11.96
CA GLY A 131 -7.88 -10.90 -12.48
C GLY A 131 -8.02 -9.55 -13.19
N SER A 132 -7.16 -8.57 -12.90
CA SER A 132 -7.17 -7.23 -13.52
C SER A 132 -7.19 -7.27 -15.05
N ALA A 133 -6.26 -8.00 -15.66
CA ALA A 133 -6.18 -8.15 -17.11
C ALA A 133 -7.38 -8.89 -17.71
N LEU A 134 -7.98 -9.83 -16.99
CA LEU A 134 -9.18 -10.55 -17.44
C LEU A 134 -10.40 -9.62 -17.41
N SER A 135 -10.54 -8.84 -16.34
CA SER A 135 -11.58 -7.81 -16.18
C SER A 135 -11.56 -6.80 -17.35
N ALA A 136 -10.37 -6.32 -17.72
CA ALA A 136 -10.18 -5.42 -18.86
C ALA A 136 -10.33 -6.09 -20.25
N GLY A 137 -10.67 -7.39 -20.31
CA GLY A 137 -10.68 -8.17 -21.55
C GLY A 137 -9.34 -8.14 -22.28
N ALA A 138 -8.24 -8.06 -21.53
CA ALA A 138 -6.90 -7.75 -21.97
C ALA A 138 -5.86 -8.84 -21.59
N ASN A 139 -6.33 -10.03 -21.21
CA ASN A 139 -5.51 -11.20 -20.93
C ASN A 139 -5.16 -12.03 -22.19
N PHE A 140 -5.85 -11.81 -23.31
CA PHE A 140 -5.59 -12.47 -24.60
C PHE A 140 -5.55 -14.01 -24.52
N GLY A 141 -6.38 -14.60 -23.66
CA GLY A 141 -6.46 -16.05 -23.45
C GLY A 141 -5.40 -16.63 -22.50
N ALA A 142 -4.49 -15.80 -21.97
CA ALA A 142 -3.59 -16.21 -20.89
C ALA A 142 -4.33 -16.31 -19.56
N ASP A 143 -3.82 -17.15 -18.66
CA ASP A 143 -4.28 -17.25 -17.28
C ASP A 143 -3.85 -16.02 -16.45
N GLN A 144 -4.54 -15.80 -15.33
CA GLN A 144 -4.32 -14.62 -14.49
C GLN A 144 -2.95 -14.59 -13.80
N VAL A 145 -2.33 -15.75 -13.53
CA VAL A 145 -1.02 -15.83 -12.86
C VAL A 145 0.07 -15.39 -13.84
N THR A 146 0.00 -15.83 -15.10
CA THR A 146 0.88 -15.36 -16.18
C THR A 146 0.74 -13.85 -16.40
N MET A 147 -0.50 -13.33 -16.40
CA MET A 147 -0.74 -11.90 -16.55
C MET A 147 -0.20 -11.09 -15.38
N GLU A 148 -0.30 -11.63 -14.17
CA GLU A 148 0.22 -10.98 -12.96
C GLU A 148 1.76 -10.99 -12.93
N ALA A 149 2.42 -12.08 -13.35
CA ALA A 149 3.86 -12.10 -13.51
C ALA A 149 4.38 -11.01 -14.48
N ARG A 150 3.59 -10.67 -15.51
CA ARG A 150 3.92 -9.60 -16.46
C ARG A 150 3.83 -8.21 -15.82
N ASN A 151 2.97 -8.00 -14.83
CA ASN A 151 2.96 -6.77 -14.02
C ASN A 151 4.31 -6.57 -13.34
N TYR A 152 4.88 -7.63 -12.76
CA TYR A 152 6.17 -7.54 -12.07
C TYR A 152 7.33 -7.27 -13.02
N GLY A 153 7.30 -7.85 -14.22
CA GLY A 153 8.26 -7.53 -15.27
C GLY A 153 8.20 -6.05 -15.70
N LEU A 154 7.00 -5.49 -15.81
CA LEU A 154 6.79 -4.07 -16.06
C LEU A 154 7.30 -3.20 -14.90
N ALA A 155 6.89 -3.50 -13.67
CA ALA A 155 7.30 -2.78 -12.47
C ALA A 155 8.83 -2.77 -12.32
N ARG A 156 9.50 -3.91 -12.57
CA ARG A 156 10.96 -4.03 -12.46
C ARG A 156 11.71 -3.01 -13.31
N HIS A 157 11.17 -2.61 -14.45
CA HIS A 157 11.78 -1.61 -15.33
C HIS A 157 11.94 -0.24 -14.67
N TYR A 158 11.03 0.11 -13.76
CA TYR A 158 10.97 1.43 -13.13
C TYR A 158 11.59 1.50 -11.74
N ASP A 159 12.09 0.36 -11.22
CA ASP A 159 12.76 0.25 -9.91
C ASP A 159 11.96 0.94 -8.76
N PRO A 160 10.68 0.53 -8.53
CA PRO A 160 9.82 1.16 -7.53
C PRO A 160 10.30 0.88 -6.11
N PHE A 161 9.94 1.76 -5.18
CA PHE A 161 10.20 1.57 -3.75
C PHE A 161 9.42 0.37 -3.21
N ILE A 162 8.17 0.24 -3.65
CA ILE A 162 7.25 -0.82 -3.24
C ILE A 162 6.31 -1.21 -4.38
N VAL A 163 5.95 -2.49 -4.39
CA VAL A 163 4.86 -3.05 -5.22
C VAL A 163 4.06 -3.99 -4.35
N ASN A 164 2.73 -3.97 -4.41
CA ASN A 164 1.91 -5.03 -3.81
C ASN A 164 0.87 -5.55 -4.78
N THR A 165 0.62 -6.85 -4.68
CA THR A 165 -0.65 -7.41 -5.14
C THR A 165 -1.74 -6.98 -4.16
N VAL A 166 -2.95 -6.74 -4.66
CA VAL A 166 -4.15 -6.55 -3.85
C VAL A 166 -4.99 -7.84 -3.92
N VAL A 167 -4.57 -8.86 -3.16
CA VAL A 167 -5.09 -10.22 -3.32
C VAL A 167 -6.48 -10.33 -2.72
N GLY A 168 -7.47 -10.72 -3.52
CA GLY A 168 -8.87 -10.84 -3.06
C GLY A 168 -9.70 -9.57 -3.16
N PHE A 169 -9.15 -8.49 -3.73
CA PHE A 169 -9.83 -7.18 -3.83
C PHE A 169 -10.98 -7.13 -4.84
N ILE A 170 -10.85 -7.84 -5.97
CA ILE A 170 -11.83 -7.68 -7.06
C ILE A 170 -13.12 -8.44 -6.77
N GLY A 171 -13.04 -9.74 -6.45
CA GLY A 171 -14.23 -10.55 -6.19
C GLY A 171 -14.05 -12.06 -6.44
N PRO A 172 -15.08 -12.85 -6.07
CA PRO A 172 -15.10 -14.31 -6.16
C PRO A 172 -15.03 -14.88 -7.58
N GLU A 173 -15.33 -14.06 -8.59
CA GLU A 173 -15.24 -14.42 -10.00
C GLU A 173 -13.78 -14.63 -10.47
N TYR A 174 -12.80 -14.10 -9.72
CA TYR A 174 -11.36 -14.30 -9.98
C TYR A 174 -10.71 -15.20 -8.93
N LEU A 175 -11.04 -14.98 -7.65
CA LEU A 175 -10.54 -15.78 -6.52
C LEU A 175 -11.69 -16.02 -5.53
N TYR A 176 -12.28 -17.22 -5.57
CA TYR A 176 -13.57 -17.50 -4.96
C TYR A 176 -13.56 -17.57 -3.42
N ASN A 177 -12.52 -18.16 -2.82
CA ASN A 177 -12.47 -18.47 -1.39
C ASN A 177 -11.08 -18.47 -0.78
N ASP A 178 -10.99 -18.74 0.52
CA ASP A 178 -9.75 -18.78 1.32
C ASP A 178 -8.61 -19.51 0.63
N ARG A 179 -8.88 -20.70 0.09
CA ARG A 179 -7.87 -21.55 -0.54
C ARG A 179 -7.25 -20.85 -1.75
N GLN A 180 -8.08 -20.21 -2.56
CA GLN A 180 -7.64 -19.54 -3.78
C GLN A 180 -6.90 -18.25 -3.45
N ILE A 181 -7.41 -17.46 -2.50
CA ILE A 181 -6.79 -16.19 -2.08
C ILE A 181 -5.43 -16.44 -1.43
N ILE A 182 -5.30 -17.41 -0.51
CA ILE A 182 -4.01 -17.78 0.08
C ILE A 182 -3.03 -18.22 -1.01
N ARG A 183 -3.50 -19.06 -1.92
CA ARG A 183 -2.65 -19.60 -2.99
C ARG A 183 -2.12 -18.48 -3.89
N ALA A 184 -3.00 -17.58 -4.34
CA ALA A 184 -2.64 -16.44 -5.17
C ALA A 184 -1.66 -15.50 -4.46
N GLY A 185 -1.90 -15.17 -3.18
CA GLY A 185 -1.00 -14.31 -2.42
C GLY A 185 0.43 -14.87 -2.31
N LEU A 186 0.56 -16.19 -2.11
CA LEU A 186 1.87 -16.86 -2.09
C LEU A 186 2.53 -16.91 -3.48
N GLU A 187 1.75 -17.14 -4.54
CA GLU A 187 2.23 -17.11 -5.92
C GLU A 187 2.74 -15.71 -6.30
N ASP A 188 1.94 -14.69 -6.03
CA ASP A 188 2.20 -13.29 -6.33
C ASP A 188 3.46 -12.81 -5.63
N HIS A 189 3.56 -13.05 -4.32
CA HIS A 189 4.75 -12.69 -3.56
C HIS A 189 6.00 -13.41 -4.10
N PHE A 190 5.92 -14.72 -4.37
CA PHE A 190 7.06 -15.46 -4.93
C PHE A 190 7.50 -14.89 -6.29
N MET A 191 6.56 -14.66 -7.21
CA MET A 191 6.85 -14.15 -8.55
C MET A 191 7.41 -12.72 -8.52
N GLY A 192 6.89 -11.85 -7.65
CA GLY A 192 7.42 -10.52 -7.44
C GLY A 192 8.86 -10.55 -6.90
N LYS A 193 9.14 -11.38 -5.88
CA LYS A 193 10.51 -11.55 -5.37
C LYS A 193 11.45 -12.14 -6.40
N LEU A 194 11.00 -13.13 -7.18
CA LEU A 194 11.78 -13.71 -8.28
C LEU A 194 12.10 -12.68 -9.38
N SER A 195 11.18 -11.74 -9.62
CA SER A 195 11.36 -10.64 -10.59
C SER A 195 12.29 -9.54 -10.07
N GLY A 196 12.69 -9.59 -8.79
CA GLY A 196 13.63 -8.65 -8.18
C GLY A 196 13.00 -7.30 -7.83
N ILE A 197 11.72 -7.27 -7.47
CA ILE A 197 11.01 -6.07 -6.99
C ILE A 197 10.73 -6.13 -5.48
N SER A 198 10.49 -4.97 -4.88
CA SER A 198 10.11 -4.83 -3.46
C SER A 198 8.65 -5.25 -3.26
N MET A 199 8.42 -6.57 -3.18
CA MET A 199 7.08 -7.15 -3.21
C MET A 199 6.45 -7.28 -1.82
N GLY A 200 5.35 -6.56 -1.61
CA GLY A 200 4.40 -6.70 -0.52
C GLY A 200 3.09 -7.36 -0.97
N CYS A 201 2.10 -7.37 -0.09
CA CYS A 201 0.78 -7.92 -0.37
C CYS A 201 -0.26 -7.22 0.51
N ASP A 202 -1.29 -6.64 -0.09
CA ASP A 202 -2.52 -6.35 0.65
C ASP A 202 -3.29 -7.66 0.80
N CYS A 203 -3.19 -8.26 2.00
CA CYS A 203 -3.91 -9.49 2.37
C CYS A 203 -5.36 -9.11 2.66
N CYS A 204 -6.26 -9.38 1.71
CA CYS A 204 -7.61 -8.88 1.80
C CYS A 204 -8.67 -9.81 1.19
N TYR A 205 -9.93 -9.45 1.40
CA TYR A 205 -11.08 -10.08 0.77
C TYR A 205 -12.27 -9.11 0.71
N THR A 206 -13.23 -9.39 -0.17
CA THR A 206 -14.49 -8.67 -0.24
C THR A 206 -15.63 -9.48 0.38
N ASN A 207 -16.67 -8.79 0.86
CA ASN A 207 -17.81 -9.41 1.57
C ASN A 207 -18.67 -10.38 0.73
N HIS A 208 -18.47 -10.43 -0.58
CA HIS A 208 -19.17 -11.35 -1.47
C HIS A 208 -18.32 -12.54 -1.92
N ALA A 209 -17.05 -12.60 -1.51
CA ALA A 209 -16.24 -13.81 -1.58
C ALA A 209 -16.56 -14.77 -0.43
N ASP A 210 -16.30 -16.06 -0.63
CA ASP A 210 -16.42 -17.09 0.42
C ASP A 210 -15.15 -17.05 1.29
N ALA A 211 -15.04 -16.00 2.10
CA ALA A 211 -13.87 -15.64 2.90
C ALA A 211 -14.26 -14.83 4.14
N ASP A 212 -13.42 -14.87 5.18
CA ASP A 212 -13.58 -14.07 6.40
C ASP A 212 -12.23 -13.54 6.92
N GLN A 213 -12.22 -12.79 8.03
CA GLN A 213 -10.99 -12.17 8.54
C GLN A 213 -9.90 -13.18 8.95
N ASN A 214 -10.25 -14.42 9.30
CA ASN A 214 -9.25 -15.45 9.59
C ASN A 214 -8.41 -15.77 8.34
N LEU A 215 -8.95 -15.57 7.13
CA LEU A 215 -8.20 -15.65 5.88
C LEU A 215 -7.02 -14.67 5.88
N ASN A 216 -7.28 -13.40 6.18
CA ASN A 216 -6.27 -12.35 6.21
C ASN A 216 -5.18 -12.69 7.25
N GLU A 217 -5.60 -13.13 8.43
CA GLU A 217 -4.69 -13.51 9.52
C GLU A 217 -3.84 -14.75 9.18
N ASN A 218 -4.42 -15.75 8.50
CA ASN A 218 -3.71 -16.91 8.00
C ASN A 218 -2.67 -16.50 6.95
N LEU A 219 -3.10 -15.72 5.95
CA LEU A 219 -2.26 -15.36 4.81
C LEU A 219 -1.10 -14.45 5.21
N MET A 220 -1.34 -13.43 6.05
CA MET A 220 -0.30 -12.50 6.46
C MET A 220 0.85 -13.20 7.22
N ILE A 221 0.54 -14.22 8.03
CA ILE A 221 1.56 -14.98 8.77
C ILE A 221 2.39 -15.81 7.79
N LEU A 222 1.73 -16.51 6.85
CA LEU A 222 2.42 -17.28 5.81
C LEU A 222 3.34 -16.38 4.98
N LEU A 223 2.85 -15.23 4.54
CA LEU A 223 3.62 -14.26 3.76
C LEU A 223 4.76 -13.63 4.56
N ALA A 224 4.55 -13.31 5.84
CA ALA A 224 5.62 -12.81 6.70
C ALA A 224 6.74 -13.85 6.85
N THR A 225 6.42 -15.14 7.01
CA THR A 225 7.44 -16.20 7.03
C THR A 225 8.14 -16.39 5.68
N ALA A 226 7.48 -16.04 4.57
CA ALA A 226 8.09 -15.98 3.25
C ALA A 226 8.95 -14.72 3.03
N GLY A 227 8.98 -13.80 4.01
CA GLY A 227 9.72 -12.54 3.94
C GLY A 227 9.03 -11.45 3.14
N CYS A 228 7.69 -11.43 3.10
CA CYS A 228 6.90 -10.34 2.50
C CYS A 228 7.35 -8.97 3.01
N ASN A 229 7.55 -8.01 2.10
CA ASN A 229 8.17 -6.73 2.46
C ASN A 229 7.25 -5.87 3.33
N TYR A 230 5.94 -5.91 3.06
CA TYR A 230 4.94 -5.16 3.81
C TYR A 230 3.53 -5.69 3.53
N ILE A 231 2.61 -5.37 4.44
CA ILE A 231 1.16 -5.54 4.33
C ILE A 231 0.49 -4.19 4.61
N MET A 232 -0.82 -4.10 4.40
CA MET A 232 -1.59 -2.91 4.73
C MET A 232 -1.87 -2.81 6.23
N GLY A 233 -2.64 -1.79 6.60
CA GLY A 233 -3.07 -1.58 7.97
C GLY A 233 -4.14 -0.52 8.01
N MET A 234 -5.29 -0.88 8.59
CA MET A 234 -6.43 -0.01 8.88
C MET A 234 -6.99 -0.30 10.29
N PRO A 235 -7.87 0.55 10.85
CA PRO A 235 -8.58 0.22 12.09
C PRO A 235 -9.38 -1.09 11.93
N LEU A 236 -8.92 -2.16 12.59
CA LEU A 236 -9.44 -3.53 12.47
C LEU A 236 -9.51 -4.10 11.04
N GLY A 237 -8.86 -3.45 10.06
CA GLY A 237 -8.90 -3.87 8.66
C GLY A 237 -10.16 -3.47 7.90
N ASP A 238 -11.10 -2.73 8.50
CA ASP A 238 -12.35 -2.30 7.86
C ASP A 238 -12.13 -1.04 7.02
N ASP A 239 -12.17 -1.17 5.69
CA ASP A 239 -12.10 -0.02 4.79
C ASP A 239 -13.49 0.57 4.55
N ILE A 240 -13.77 1.66 5.26
CA ILE A 240 -15.05 2.36 5.23
C ILE A 240 -15.41 2.99 3.86
N MET A 241 -14.47 3.03 2.92
CA MET A 241 -14.65 3.66 1.60
C MET A 241 -14.59 2.61 0.48
N LEU A 242 -13.59 1.74 0.49
CA LEU A 242 -13.40 0.71 -0.54
C LEU A 242 -14.29 -0.53 -0.35
N ASN A 243 -14.97 -0.66 0.80
CA ASN A 243 -15.94 -1.72 1.09
C ASN A 243 -15.35 -3.15 1.02
N TYR A 244 -14.12 -3.30 1.50
CA TYR A 244 -13.43 -4.58 1.64
C TYR A 244 -12.74 -4.65 3.00
N GLN A 245 -12.26 -5.84 3.38
CA GLN A 245 -11.48 -6.00 4.60
C GLN A 245 -10.04 -6.37 4.29
N THR A 246 -9.12 -5.59 4.85
CA THR A 246 -7.68 -5.80 4.84
C THR A 246 -7.19 -6.23 6.24
N THR A 247 -5.89 -6.13 6.49
CA THR A 247 -5.23 -6.36 7.78
C THR A 247 -5.34 -5.14 8.70
N ALA A 248 -5.40 -5.41 10.01
CA ALA A 248 -5.49 -4.41 11.04
C ALA A 248 -4.12 -3.79 11.38
N PHE A 249 -4.11 -2.65 12.08
CA PHE A 249 -2.89 -2.18 12.74
C PHE A 249 -2.31 -3.19 13.74
N HIS A 250 -3.21 -3.91 14.44
CA HIS A 250 -2.89 -4.97 15.39
C HIS A 250 -2.14 -6.12 14.76
N ASP A 251 -2.44 -6.43 13.50
CA ASP A 251 -1.86 -7.54 12.76
C ASP A 251 -0.38 -7.34 12.51
N THR A 252 0.02 -6.13 12.11
CA THR A 252 1.44 -5.78 11.94
C THR A 252 2.22 -5.94 13.25
N ALA A 253 1.68 -5.44 14.37
CA ALA A 253 2.31 -5.60 15.67
C ALA A 253 2.37 -7.08 16.11
N THR A 254 1.33 -7.86 15.80
CA THR A 254 1.27 -9.29 16.07
C THR A 254 2.34 -10.04 15.30
N VAL A 255 2.42 -9.86 13.98
CA VAL A 255 3.41 -10.50 13.10
C VAL A 255 4.84 -10.19 13.57
N ARG A 256 5.15 -8.91 13.83
CA ARG A 256 6.48 -8.50 14.30
C ARG A 256 6.87 -9.17 15.61
N GLN A 257 5.97 -9.17 16.60
CA GLN A 257 6.25 -9.78 17.90
C GLN A 257 6.26 -11.30 17.88
N LEU A 258 5.46 -11.93 17.00
CA LEU A 258 5.38 -13.37 16.83
C LEU A 258 6.66 -13.91 16.18
N LEU A 259 7.16 -13.24 15.14
CA LEU A 259 8.29 -13.67 14.34
C LEU A 259 9.62 -12.98 14.71
N ASN A 260 9.61 -12.13 15.74
CA ASN A 260 10.76 -11.30 16.13
C ASN A 260 11.31 -10.45 14.97
N LEU A 261 10.41 -9.93 14.13
CA LEU A 261 10.73 -8.99 13.06
C LEU A 261 10.63 -7.55 13.57
N ARG A 262 11.32 -6.64 12.88
CA ARG A 262 11.36 -5.21 13.23
C ARG A 262 10.76 -4.37 12.10
N PRO A 263 10.25 -3.16 12.39
CA PRO A 263 9.99 -2.15 11.36
C PRO A 263 11.26 -1.79 10.58
N SER A 264 11.12 -0.98 9.53
CA SER A 264 12.29 -0.31 8.92
C SER A 264 13.14 0.37 10.00
N PRO A 265 14.48 0.28 9.94
CA PRO A 265 15.35 0.65 11.06
C PRO A 265 15.32 2.15 11.41
N GLU A 266 15.03 3.02 10.45
CA GLU A 266 14.79 4.45 10.68
C GLU A 266 13.51 4.64 11.50
N PHE A 267 12.44 3.94 11.12
CA PHE A 267 11.15 4.02 11.77
C PHE A 267 11.14 3.35 13.15
N GLU A 268 11.85 2.23 13.33
CA GLU A 268 12.04 1.60 14.65
C GLU A 268 12.68 2.58 15.64
N ARG A 269 13.77 3.26 15.23
CA ARG A 269 14.41 4.29 16.07
C ARG A 269 13.45 5.43 16.42
N TRP A 270 12.62 5.85 15.47
CA TRP A 270 11.59 6.85 15.72
C TRP A 270 10.55 6.36 16.74
N LEU A 271 10.04 5.14 16.59
CA LEU A 271 9.09 4.53 17.52
C LEU A 271 9.66 4.38 18.94
N GLU A 272 10.95 4.05 19.05
CA GLU A 272 11.65 4.01 20.34
C GLU A 272 11.73 5.41 20.98
N SER A 273 12.05 6.43 20.19
CA SER A 273 12.10 7.82 20.66
C SER A 273 10.73 8.35 21.13
N MET A 274 9.65 7.90 20.48
CA MET A 274 8.27 8.21 20.86
C MET A 274 7.77 7.38 22.04
N GLY A 275 8.55 6.38 22.50
CA GLY A 275 8.15 5.48 23.58
C GLY A 275 7.04 4.51 23.19
N ILE A 276 6.80 4.31 21.89
CA ILE A 276 5.78 3.40 21.33
C ILE A 276 6.35 1.98 21.26
N MET A 277 7.61 1.83 20.88
CA MET A 277 8.29 0.53 20.78
C MET A 277 9.49 0.45 21.71
N ALA A 278 9.77 -0.75 22.23
CA ALA A 278 11.02 -1.07 22.91
C ALA A 278 11.40 -2.53 22.61
N ASN A 279 12.62 -2.75 22.10
CA ASN A 279 13.12 -4.08 21.74
C ASN A 279 12.19 -4.83 20.75
N GLY A 280 11.66 -4.13 19.75
CA GLY A 280 10.73 -4.69 18.76
C GLY A 280 9.32 -4.99 19.28
N ARG A 281 8.97 -4.56 20.50
CA ARG A 281 7.65 -4.80 21.10
C ARG A 281 6.95 -3.49 21.43
N LEU A 282 5.62 -3.48 21.29
CA LEU A 282 4.81 -2.35 21.74
C LEU A 282 4.95 -2.16 23.25
N THR A 283 5.09 -0.91 23.70
CA THR A 283 5.13 -0.60 25.13
C THR A 283 3.72 -0.53 25.71
N LYS A 284 3.60 -0.34 27.04
CA LYS A 284 2.30 -0.21 27.71
C LYS A 284 1.48 1.02 27.31
N ARG A 285 2.10 2.02 26.66
CA ARG A 285 1.42 3.25 26.18
C ARG A 285 1.17 3.25 24.68
N ALA A 286 1.58 2.19 23.98
CA ALA A 286 1.32 2.03 22.55
C ALA A 286 -0.13 1.59 22.32
N GLY A 287 -0.60 1.71 21.07
CA GLY A 287 -1.99 1.46 20.69
C GLY A 287 -2.98 2.52 21.18
N ASP A 288 -2.49 3.66 21.66
CA ASP A 288 -3.30 4.79 22.11
C ASP A 288 -2.97 6.04 21.27
N PRO A 289 -3.87 6.49 20.38
CA PRO A 289 -3.65 7.68 19.55
C PRO A 289 -3.59 8.97 20.36
N SER A 290 -4.08 8.99 21.62
CA SER A 290 -3.99 10.19 22.46
C SER A 290 -2.55 10.52 22.88
N LEU A 291 -1.61 9.58 22.70
CA LEU A 291 -0.17 9.77 22.93
C LEU A 291 0.42 10.94 22.11
N PHE A 292 -0.22 11.30 20.99
CA PHE A 292 0.24 12.37 20.11
C PHE A 292 -0.25 13.78 20.52
N PHE A 293 -0.87 13.92 21.70
CA PHE A 293 -1.49 15.15 22.19
C PHE A 293 -1.05 15.52 23.62
#